data_AF-A0A7S4D0X2-F1
#
_entry.id   AF-A0A7S4D0X2-F1
#
_cell.length_a   1.000
_cell.length_b   1.000
_cell.length_c   1.000
_cell.angle_alpha   90.00
_cell.angle_beta   90.00
_cell.angle_gamma   90.00
#
_symmetry.space_group_name_H-M   'P 1'
#
loop_
_entity.id
_entity.type
_entity.pdbx_description
1 polymer ?
#
loop_
_entity_poly.entity_id
_entity_poly.type
_entity_poly.pdbx_seq_one_letter_code
_entity_poly.pdbx_strand_id
1 'polypeptide(L)'
;DVMRSYTESIFDKIASRAEWWHPAALIELWQGCAAEYNTVVDEHSNVQPFVAAANNKASRMKANSVSCLVGLGFRFQVPFPINVILSEDALTNYNRIFNFLVQIHYTRHSLEHISIPSALYHGARKQDSPHHPVCQFILLLRSRMLYAANNLINYVFTRLDIMWQELMEGLEECMDVNGARQLHMDKINAMLTCCILSKQSQQVKVAVDQLLDTCLELRKKSEAFVTKALSMRPQERMAHEDMLYTKKQFSKIQKNFDNAHFLLLTIVGKLRQAEKDPAHGFEDLWIRLNFNRYYDQNTFISLW
;
A
#
# COMPACT_ATOMS: atom_id res chain seq x y z
N ASP A 1 -0.54 -9.30 -14.63
CA ASP A 1 -0.12 -8.01 -15.25
C ASP A 1 -1.26 -7.03 -15.49
N VAL A 2 -2.45 -7.45 -15.94
CA VAL A 2 -3.65 -6.58 -16.11
C VAL A 2 -3.91 -5.67 -14.90
N MET A 3 -4.02 -6.28 -13.70
CA MET A 3 -4.29 -5.53 -12.46
C MET A 3 -3.19 -4.53 -12.11
N ARG A 4 -1.93 -4.83 -12.46
CA ARG A 4 -0.81 -3.92 -12.27
C ARG A 4 -0.97 -2.70 -13.19
N SER A 5 -1.15 -2.91 -14.49
CA SER A 5 -1.37 -1.83 -15.47
C SER A 5 -2.57 -0.94 -15.10
N TYR A 6 -3.69 -1.57 -14.71
CA TYR A 6 -4.89 -0.87 -14.25
C TYR A 6 -4.62 0.02 -13.02
N THR A 7 -3.99 -0.54 -11.98
CA THR A 7 -3.73 0.20 -10.75
C THR A 7 -2.66 1.28 -10.91
N GLU A 8 -1.58 1.02 -11.64
CA GLU A 8 -0.53 2.00 -11.93
C GLU A 8 -1.09 3.20 -12.69
N SER A 9 -1.96 2.98 -13.68
CA SER A 9 -2.64 4.06 -14.40
C SER A 9 -3.52 4.92 -13.48
N ILE A 10 -4.17 4.33 -12.47
CA ILE A 10 -4.90 5.08 -11.44
C ILE A 10 -3.93 5.86 -10.55
N PHE A 11 -2.82 5.25 -10.15
CA PHE A 11 -1.81 5.90 -9.30
C PHE A 11 -1.20 7.12 -9.99
N ASP A 12 -0.97 7.05 -11.29
CA ASP A 12 -0.45 8.17 -12.08
C ASP A 12 -1.47 9.30 -12.22
N LYS A 13 -2.77 8.97 -12.35
CA LYS A 13 -3.85 9.97 -12.27
C LYS A 13 -3.91 10.64 -10.88
N ILE A 14 -3.70 9.88 -9.80
CA ILE A 14 -3.63 10.43 -8.43
C ILE A 14 -2.40 11.35 -8.29
N ALA A 15 -1.24 10.92 -8.79
CA ALA A 15 0.00 11.70 -8.75
C ALA A 15 -0.13 13.04 -9.51
N SER A 16 -0.80 13.03 -10.66
CA SER A 16 -1.11 14.22 -11.46
C SER A 16 -2.26 15.08 -10.91
N ARG A 17 -2.87 14.69 -9.78
CA ARG A 17 -4.03 15.34 -9.16
C ARG A 17 -5.28 15.41 -10.07
N ALA A 18 -5.38 14.48 -11.01
CA ALA A 18 -6.54 14.34 -11.87
C ALA A 18 -7.70 13.62 -11.15
N GLU A 19 -8.93 13.83 -11.63
CA GLU A 19 -10.10 13.11 -11.13
C GLU A 19 -10.09 11.67 -11.67
N TRP A 20 -9.68 10.71 -10.83
CA TRP A 20 -9.51 9.30 -11.22
C TRP A 20 -10.75 8.43 -10.95
N TRP A 21 -11.72 8.92 -10.16
CA TRP A 21 -12.82 8.11 -9.60
C TRP A 21 -14.13 8.12 -10.41
N HIS A 22 -14.13 8.69 -11.61
CA HIS A 22 -15.33 8.74 -12.44
C HIS A 22 -15.66 7.34 -12.99
N PRO A 23 -16.89 6.82 -12.84
CA PRO A 23 -17.23 5.45 -13.25
C PRO A 23 -16.89 5.15 -14.72
N ALA A 24 -17.25 6.05 -15.64
CA ALA A 24 -16.98 5.87 -17.07
C ALA A 24 -15.48 5.76 -17.37
N ALA A 25 -14.66 6.63 -16.77
CA ALA A 25 -13.21 6.62 -16.97
C ALA A 25 -12.54 5.37 -16.39
N LEU A 26 -13.06 4.83 -15.27
CA LEU A 26 -12.56 3.58 -14.69
C LEU A 26 -12.91 2.38 -15.55
N ILE A 27 -14.13 2.33 -16.09
CA ILE A 27 -14.57 1.27 -17.00
C ILE A 27 -13.73 1.28 -18.28
N GLU A 28 -13.54 2.45 -18.90
CA GLU A 28 -12.71 2.61 -20.10
C GLU A 28 -11.26 2.16 -19.85
N LEU A 29 -10.68 2.57 -18.72
CA LEU A 29 -9.32 2.19 -18.34
C LEU A 29 -9.20 0.68 -18.09
N TRP A 30 -10.18 0.07 -17.42
CA TRP A 30 -10.23 -1.37 -17.22
C TRP A 30 -10.33 -2.14 -18.55
N GLN A 31 -11.21 -1.71 -19.46
CA GLN A 31 -11.36 -2.33 -20.78
C GLN A 31 -10.06 -2.21 -21.60
N GLY A 32 -9.41 -1.05 -21.58
CA GLY A 32 -8.12 -0.84 -22.24
C GLY A 32 -7.03 -1.78 -21.72
N CYS A 33 -6.85 -1.86 -20.40
CA CYS A 33 -5.88 -2.77 -19.79
C CYS A 33 -6.23 -4.24 -20.05
N ALA A 34 -7.51 -4.61 -20.02
CA ALA A 34 -7.90 -5.99 -20.25
C ALA A 34 -7.64 -6.45 -21.69
N ALA A 35 -7.90 -5.56 -22.66
CA ALA A 35 -7.63 -5.79 -24.08
C ALA A 35 -6.13 -5.93 -24.36
N GLU A 36 -5.28 -5.12 -23.71
CA GLU A 36 -3.82 -5.15 -23.85
C GLU A 36 -3.22 -6.54 -23.55
N TYR A 37 -3.77 -7.24 -22.55
CA TYR A 37 -3.25 -8.53 -22.10
C TYR A 37 -4.08 -9.75 -22.55
N ASN A 38 -4.94 -9.60 -23.58
CA ASN A 38 -5.82 -10.67 -24.07
C ASN A 38 -6.68 -11.34 -22.98
N THR A 39 -7.00 -10.61 -21.92
CA THR A 39 -7.95 -11.06 -20.90
C THR A 39 -9.35 -10.92 -21.49
N VAL A 40 -10.09 -12.02 -21.59
CA VAL A 40 -11.47 -12.00 -22.11
C VAL A 40 -12.34 -11.12 -21.21
N VAL A 41 -12.56 -9.89 -21.63
CA VAL A 41 -13.56 -8.97 -21.09
C VAL A 41 -14.60 -8.86 -22.18
N ASP A 42 -15.52 -9.83 -22.22
CA ASP A 42 -16.66 -9.78 -23.14
C ASP A 42 -17.48 -8.50 -22.88
N GLU A 43 -18.29 -8.07 -23.85
CA GLU A 43 -19.23 -6.94 -23.69
C GLU A 43 -20.22 -7.14 -22.52
N HIS A 44 -20.36 -8.39 -22.05
CA HIS A 44 -21.08 -8.80 -20.86
C HIS A 44 -20.16 -9.01 -19.64
N SER A 45 -19.00 -8.35 -19.61
CA SER A 45 -17.99 -8.60 -18.58
C SER A 45 -18.64 -8.49 -17.21
N ASN A 46 -18.70 -9.64 -16.55
CA ASN A 46 -19.25 -9.75 -15.22
C ASN A 46 -18.48 -8.82 -14.26
N VAL A 47 -17.25 -8.40 -14.59
CA VAL A 47 -16.37 -7.58 -13.77
C VAL A 47 -16.39 -6.12 -14.21
N GLN A 48 -16.96 -5.24 -13.39
CA GLN A 48 -16.96 -3.79 -13.61
C GLN A 48 -16.31 -3.03 -12.44
N PRO A 49 -15.32 -2.15 -12.68
CA PRO A 49 -14.76 -1.33 -11.62
C PRO A 49 -15.79 -0.32 -11.09
N PHE A 50 -15.72 -0.03 -9.80
CA PHE A 50 -16.53 1.02 -9.19
C PHE A 50 -15.77 1.72 -8.07
N VAL A 51 -16.27 2.90 -7.67
CA VAL A 51 -15.85 3.58 -6.45
C VAL A 51 -17.07 3.80 -5.57
N ALA A 52 -17.04 3.25 -4.36
CA ALA A 52 -18.13 3.36 -3.40
C ALA A 52 -18.43 4.83 -3.06
N ALA A 53 -19.73 5.16 -3.01
CA ALA A 53 -20.21 6.51 -2.69
C ALA A 53 -19.79 6.97 -1.28
N ALA A 54 -19.52 6.04 -0.36
CA ALA A 54 -19.10 6.31 1.01
C ALA A 54 -17.77 7.09 1.09
N ASN A 55 -16.90 7.03 0.07
CA ASN A 55 -15.68 7.83 0.05
C ASN A 55 -15.97 9.22 -0.52
N ASN A 56 -15.84 10.28 0.29
CA ASN A 56 -16.13 11.65 -0.15
C ASN A 56 -15.09 12.19 -1.14
N LYS A 57 -15.45 13.22 -1.91
CA LYS A 57 -14.56 13.83 -2.93
C LYS A 57 -13.25 14.34 -2.31
N ALA A 58 -13.29 14.91 -1.10
CA ALA A 58 -12.11 15.47 -0.44
C ALA A 58 -11.05 14.40 -0.15
N SER A 59 -11.46 13.23 0.34
CA SER A 59 -10.58 12.09 0.57
C SER A 59 -9.98 11.59 -0.74
N ARG A 60 -10.77 11.45 -1.81
CA ARG A 60 -10.28 10.98 -3.12
C ARG A 60 -9.23 11.90 -3.76
N MET A 61 -9.28 13.19 -3.46
CA MET A 61 -8.30 14.18 -3.90
C MET A 61 -7.03 14.23 -3.03
N LYS A 62 -7.04 13.59 -1.86
CA LYS A 62 -5.92 13.60 -0.92
C LYS A 62 -4.86 12.57 -1.31
N ALA A 63 -4.07 12.87 -2.34
CA ALA A 63 -3.01 11.99 -2.85
C ALA A 63 -1.97 11.57 -1.79
N ASN A 64 -1.79 12.35 -0.72
CA ASN A 64 -0.86 12.04 0.37
C ASN A 64 -1.48 11.18 1.49
N SER A 65 -2.55 10.44 1.22
CA SER A 65 -3.13 9.51 2.17
C SER A 65 -3.74 8.31 1.44
N VAL A 66 -3.62 7.12 2.01
CA VAL A 66 -4.22 5.89 1.45
C VAL A 66 -5.75 5.95 1.42
N SER A 67 -6.35 6.83 2.23
CA SER A 67 -7.78 7.12 2.23
C SER A 67 -8.32 7.55 0.87
N CYS A 68 -7.48 8.07 -0.04
CA CYS A 68 -7.92 8.41 -1.39
C CYS A 68 -8.49 7.19 -2.12
N LEU A 69 -7.88 6.01 -1.98
CA LEU A 69 -8.27 4.80 -2.69
C LEU A 69 -9.41 4.02 -2.03
N VAL A 70 -9.89 4.45 -0.86
CA VAL A 70 -10.97 3.77 -0.14
C VAL A 70 -12.22 3.68 -1.02
N GLY A 71 -12.81 2.49 -1.08
CA GLY A 71 -14.03 2.24 -1.85
C GLY A 71 -13.81 1.93 -3.33
N LEU A 72 -12.58 1.98 -3.86
CA LEU A 72 -12.26 1.36 -5.14
C LEU A 72 -12.44 -0.16 -5.03
N GLY A 73 -13.18 -0.74 -5.97
CA GLY A 73 -13.49 -2.17 -6.02
C GLY A 73 -13.98 -2.61 -7.39
N PHE A 74 -14.36 -3.88 -7.49
CA PHE A 74 -14.97 -4.48 -8.66
C PHE A 74 -16.33 -5.09 -8.30
N ARG A 75 -17.33 -4.82 -9.13
CA ARG A 75 -18.61 -5.49 -9.12
C ARG A 75 -18.48 -6.71 -10.00
N PHE A 76 -18.76 -7.88 -9.44
CA PHE A 76 -18.76 -9.14 -10.18
C PHE A 76 -20.19 -9.69 -10.28
N GLN A 77 -20.81 -9.64 -11.46
CA GLN A 77 -22.12 -10.25 -11.70
C GLN A 77 -21.94 -11.77 -11.84
N VAL A 78 -22.22 -12.51 -10.76
CA VAL A 78 -22.07 -13.96 -10.77
C VAL A 78 -23.36 -14.59 -11.32
N PRO A 79 -23.31 -15.34 -12.44
CA PRO A 79 -24.49 -16.03 -12.94
C PRO A 79 -24.85 -17.21 -12.03
N PHE A 80 -26.14 -17.57 -12.05
CA PHE A 80 -26.57 -18.85 -11.51
C PHE A 80 -25.91 -20.01 -12.29
N PRO A 81 -25.45 -21.09 -11.64
CA PRO A 81 -25.61 -21.42 -10.21
C PRO A 81 -24.47 -20.98 -9.29
N ILE A 82 -23.44 -20.32 -9.82
CA ILE A 82 -22.20 -20.04 -9.08
C ILE A 82 -22.44 -19.07 -7.91
N ASN A 83 -23.44 -18.18 -8.05
CA ASN A 83 -23.83 -17.22 -7.03
C ASN A 83 -24.32 -17.86 -5.72
N VAL A 84 -24.64 -19.16 -5.72
CA VAL A 84 -24.98 -19.91 -4.50
C VAL A 84 -23.77 -20.00 -3.57
N ILE A 85 -22.56 -20.14 -4.13
CA ILE A 85 -21.30 -20.18 -3.36
C ILE A 85 -20.70 -18.77 -3.28
N LEU A 86 -20.56 -18.08 -4.43
CA LEU A 86 -20.07 -16.71 -4.50
C LEU A 86 -21.17 -15.70 -4.17
N SER A 87 -21.48 -15.60 -2.89
CA SER A 87 -22.46 -14.64 -2.37
C SER A 87 -21.99 -13.18 -2.49
N GLU A 88 -22.93 -12.24 -2.47
CA GLU A 88 -22.63 -10.80 -2.40
C GLU A 88 -21.77 -10.42 -1.18
N ASP A 89 -21.94 -11.14 -0.06
CA ASP A 89 -21.12 -10.96 1.14
C ASP A 89 -19.66 -11.38 0.89
N ALA A 90 -19.45 -12.50 0.19
CA ALA A 90 -18.12 -12.93 -0.23
C ALA A 90 -17.46 -11.88 -1.13
N LEU A 91 -18.18 -11.39 -2.15
CA LEU A 91 -17.69 -10.34 -3.07
C LEU A 91 -17.36 -9.04 -2.34
N THR A 92 -18.15 -8.67 -1.35
CA THR A 92 -17.88 -7.52 -0.48
C THR A 92 -16.58 -7.72 0.30
N ASN A 93 -16.35 -8.91 0.84
CA ASN A 93 -15.12 -9.24 1.56
C ASN A 93 -13.89 -9.30 0.64
N TYR A 94 -14.01 -9.85 -0.57
CA TYR A 94 -12.95 -9.77 -1.58
C TYR A 94 -12.59 -8.32 -1.92
N ASN A 95 -13.58 -7.45 -2.08
CA ASN A 95 -13.35 -6.03 -2.32
C ASN A 95 -12.61 -5.34 -1.16
N ARG A 96 -12.84 -5.77 0.09
CA ARG A 96 -12.08 -5.25 1.24
C ARG A 96 -10.60 -5.65 1.17
N ILE A 97 -10.31 -6.90 0.84
CA ILE A 97 -8.94 -7.40 0.65
C ILE A 97 -8.26 -6.65 -0.51
N PHE A 98 -8.95 -6.55 -1.65
CA PHE A 98 -8.47 -5.81 -2.82
C PHE A 98 -8.16 -4.35 -2.48
N ASN A 99 -9.08 -3.64 -1.81
CA ASN A 99 -8.87 -2.25 -1.46
C ASN A 99 -7.62 -2.05 -0.58
N PHE A 100 -7.39 -2.95 0.38
CA PHE A 100 -6.20 -2.93 1.21
C PHE A 100 -4.92 -3.17 0.42
N LEU A 101 -4.90 -4.18 -0.46
CA LEU A 101 -3.76 -4.44 -1.34
C LEU A 101 -3.41 -3.23 -2.20
N VAL A 102 -4.41 -2.59 -2.82
CA VAL A 102 -4.20 -1.40 -3.66
C VAL A 102 -3.60 -0.24 -2.87
N GLN A 103 -4.00 -0.04 -1.60
CA GLN A 103 -3.42 1.00 -0.73
C GLN A 103 -1.92 0.78 -0.48
N ILE A 104 -1.51 -0.46 -0.22
CA ILE A 104 -0.09 -0.79 0.00
C ILE A 104 0.69 -0.65 -1.31
N HIS A 105 0.14 -1.15 -2.42
CA HIS A 105 0.74 -1.01 -3.75
C HIS A 105 0.90 0.46 -4.17
N TYR A 106 -0.10 1.30 -3.93
CA TYR A 106 -0.03 2.74 -4.19
C TYR A 106 1.11 3.40 -3.42
N THR A 107 1.28 3.00 -2.15
CA THR A 107 2.36 3.52 -1.31
C THR A 107 3.72 3.10 -1.84
N ARG A 108 3.88 1.82 -2.23
CA ARG A 108 5.11 1.32 -2.87
C ARG A 108 5.42 2.08 -4.16
N HIS A 109 4.45 2.18 -5.08
CA HIS A 109 4.56 2.91 -6.35
C HIS A 109 4.96 4.36 -6.13
N SER A 110 4.32 5.03 -5.16
CA SER A 110 4.62 6.42 -4.80
C SER A 110 6.05 6.60 -4.32
N LEU A 111 6.56 5.69 -3.50
CA LEU A 111 7.95 5.71 -3.05
C LEU A 111 8.93 5.40 -4.19
N GLU A 112 8.59 4.48 -5.10
CA GLU A 112 9.39 4.13 -6.28
C GLU A 112 9.60 5.35 -7.21
N HIS A 113 8.60 6.22 -7.29
CA HIS A 113 8.61 7.43 -8.12
C HIS A 113 9.28 8.66 -7.46
N ILE A 114 9.87 8.53 -6.26
CA ILE A 114 10.66 9.62 -5.64
C ILE A 114 12.03 9.73 -6.33
N SER A 115 12.09 10.37 -7.50
CA SER A 115 13.37 10.59 -8.18
C SER A 115 14.02 11.90 -7.74
N ILE A 116 15.31 11.85 -7.40
CA ILE A 116 16.13 13.04 -7.17
C ILE A 116 17.05 13.20 -8.38
N PRO A 117 16.90 14.26 -9.19
CA PRO A 117 17.75 14.51 -10.34
C PRO A 117 19.23 14.55 -9.98
N SER A 118 20.08 13.99 -10.85
CA SER A 118 21.54 13.95 -10.65
C SER A 118 22.16 15.34 -10.48
N ALA A 119 21.56 16.37 -11.05
CA ALA A 119 21.93 17.78 -10.88
C ALA A 119 21.86 18.24 -9.41
N LEU A 120 20.89 17.75 -8.64
CA LEU A 120 20.77 18.04 -7.20
C LEU A 120 21.71 17.20 -6.34
N TYR A 121 22.28 16.13 -6.90
CA TYR A 121 23.15 15.18 -6.20
C TYR A 121 24.63 15.56 -6.27
N HIS A 122 25.09 16.10 -7.41
CA HIS A 122 26.50 16.34 -7.70
C HIS A 122 26.94 17.80 -7.54
N GLY A 123 26.01 18.73 -7.29
CA GLY A 123 26.29 20.16 -7.36
C GLY A 123 26.72 20.60 -8.78
N ALA A 124 26.72 21.91 -9.05
CA ALA A 124 27.10 22.44 -10.37
C ALA A 124 28.59 22.19 -10.75
N ARG A 125 29.41 21.63 -9.85
CA ARG A 125 30.82 21.27 -10.10
C ARG A 125 31.03 19.79 -9.81
N LYS A 126 31.20 19.02 -10.89
CA LYS A 126 31.27 17.55 -10.95
C LYS A 126 32.35 16.85 -10.10
N GLN A 127 33.12 17.52 -9.25
CA GLN A 127 34.29 16.87 -8.61
C GLN A 127 34.51 17.12 -7.11
N ASP A 128 34.00 18.18 -6.47
CA ASP A 128 34.39 18.50 -5.07
C ASP A 128 33.25 18.90 -4.12
N SER A 129 31.98 18.74 -4.51
CA SER A 129 30.88 19.01 -3.58
C SER A 129 30.43 17.71 -2.92
N PRO A 130 30.52 17.55 -1.59
CA PRO A 130 29.85 16.46 -0.90
C PRO A 130 28.36 16.47 -1.26
N HIS A 131 27.79 15.28 -1.42
CA HIS A 131 26.37 15.08 -1.74
C HIS A 131 25.49 15.98 -0.88
N HIS A 132 24.45 16.58 -1.48
CA HIS A 132 23.53 17.41 -0.71
C HIS A 132 22.91 16.54 0.41
N PRO A 133 23.17 16.82 1.70
CA PRO A 133 22.88 15.89 2.79
C PRO A 133 21.39 15.57 2.90
N VAL A 134 20.52 16.51 2.51
CA VAL A 134 19.07 16.30 2.44
C VAL A 134 18.70 15.27 1.37
N CYS A 135 19.36 15.28 0.20
CA CYS A 135 19.08 14.32 -0.87
C CYS A 135 19.43 12.89 -0.43
N GLN A 136 20.60 12.73 0.19
CA GLN A 136 21.01 11.44 0.77
C GLN A 136 20.03 10.98 1.83
N PHE A 137 19.61 11.88 2.73
CA PHE A 137 18.62 11.57 3.77
C PHE A 137 17.28 11.09 3.17
N ILE A 138 16.76 11.77 2.15
CA ILE A 138 15.53 11.38 1.47
C ILE A 138 15.67 9.98 0.86
N LEU A 139 16.78 9.67 0.19
CA LEU A 139 16.99 8.36 -0.44
C LEU A 139 17.12 7.24 0.59
N LEU A 140 17.83 7.47 1.70
CA LEU A 140 17.92 6.50 2.79
C LEU A 140 16.55 6.23 3.42
N LEU A 141 15.79 7.30 3.70
CA LEU A 141 14.44 7.17 4.25
C LEU A 141 13.49 6.47 3.27
N ARG A 142 13.56 6.79 1.98
CA ARG A 142 12.83 6.11 0.89
C ARG A 142 13.12 4.60 0.90
N SER A 143 14.39 4.20 0.91
CA SER A 143 14.77 2.79 0.90
C SER A 143 14.23 2.03 2.12
N ARG A 144 14.28 2.64 3.30
CA ARG A 144 13.74 2.06 4.53
C ARG A 144 12.21 1.92 4.50
N MET A 145 11.52 2.93 3.99
CA MET A 145 10.06 2.91 3.81
C MET A 145 9.62 1.88 2.76
N LEU A 146 10.36 1.75 1.66
CA LEU A 146 10.13 0.72 0.64
C LEU A 146 10.28 -0.68 1.22
N TYR A 147 11.30 -0.90 2.05
CA TYR A 147 11.48 -2.17 2.74
C TYR A 147 10.26 -2.54 3.59
N ALA A 148 9.75 -1.60 4.39
CA ALA A 148 8.55 -1.83 5.20
C ALA A 148 7.30 -2.12 4.35
N ALA A 149 7.06 -1.33 3.28
CA ALA A 149 5.94 -1.55 2.37
C ALA A 149 6.03 -2.91 1.66
N ASN A 150 7.22 -3.30 1.20
CA ASN A 150 7.46 -4.61 0.58
C ASN A 150 7.22 -5.76 1.54
N ASN A 151 7.64 -5.63 2.81
CA ASN A 151 7.37 -6.66 3.80
C ASN A 151 5.89 -6.82 4.10
N LEU A 152 5.11 -5.73 4.10
CA LEU A 152 3.65 -5.81 4.22
C LEU A 152 3.02 -6.52 3.00
N ILE A 153 3.42 -6.16 1.79
CA ILE A 153 2.96 -6.82 0.56
C ILE A 153 3.29 -8.32 0.63
N ASN A 154 4.55 -8.66 0.88
CA ASN A 154 4.99 -10.05 0.91
C ASN A 154 4.26 -10.87 1.99
N TYR A 155 4.06 -10.31 3.18
CA TYR A 155 3.25 -10.95 4.22
C TYR A 155 1.83 -11.26 3.72
N VAL A 156 1.13 -10.25 3.19
CA VAL A 156 -0.25 -10.43 2.74
C VAL A 156 -0.33 -11.43 1.59
N PHE A 157 0.55 -11.34 0.59
CA PHE A 157 0.58 -12.27 -0.54
C PHE A 157 0.86 -13.70 -0.10
N THR A 158 1.88 -13.93 0.73
CA THR A 158 2.17 -15.28 1.24
C THR A 158 0.99 -15.85 2.01
N ARG A 159 0.31 -15.04 2.83
CA ARG A 159 -0.88 -15.50 3.57
C ARG A 159 -2.06 -15.81 2.66
N LEU A 160 -2.33 -14.95 1.67
CA LEU A 160 -3.41 -15.17 0.71
C LEU A 160 -3.15 -16.42 -0.15
N ASP A 161 -1.91 -16.67 -0.56
CA ASP A 161 -1.54 -17.84 -1.34
C ASP A 161 -1.76 -19.14 -0.57
N ILE A 162 -1.28 -19.22 0.68
CA ILE A 162 -1.51 -20.39 1.55
C ILE A 162 -3.01 -20.65 1.75
N MET A 163 -3.78 -19.60 2.09
CA MET A 163 -5.23 -19.72 2.30
C MET A 163 -5.98 -20.09 1.01
N TRP A 164 -5.47 -19.67 -0.15
CA TRP A 164 -6.04 -20.05 -1.44
C TRP A 164 -5.81 -21.54 -1.72
N GLN A 165 -4.60 -22.07 -1.50
CA GLN A 165 -4.33 -23.50 -1.66
C GLN A 165 -5.23 -24.34 -0.74
N GLU A 166 -5.32 -23.99 0.54
CA GLU A 166 -6.19 -24.70 1.48
C GLU A 166 -7.68 -24.62 1.14
N LEU A 167 -8.13 -23.51 0.54
CA LEU A 167 -9.49 -23.37 0.05
C LEU A 167 -9.73 -24.31 -1.13
N MET A 168 -8.80 -24.37 -2.08
CA MET A 168 -8.92 -25.25 -3.26
C MET A 168 -8.92 -26.72 -2.86
N GLU A 169 -7.98 -27.15 -2.01
CA GLU A 169 -7.94 -28.52 -1.47
C GLU A 169 -9.24 -28.86 -0.73
N GLY A 170 -9.71 -27.97 0.15
CA GLY A 170 -10.95 -28.22 0.87
C GLY A 170 -12.20 -28.23 -0.02
N LEU A 171 -12.22 -27.47 -1.13
CA LEU A 171 -13.31 -27.49 -2.09
C LEU A 171 -13.33 -28.78 -2.92
N GLU A 172 -12.18 -29.38 -3.20
CA GLU A 172 -12.09 -30.68 -3.88
C GLU A 172 -12.64 -31.82 -3.01
N GLU A 173 -12.51 -31.72 -1.69
CA GLU A 173 -13.04 -32.69 -0.71
C GLU A 173 -14.54 -32.49 -0.40
N CYS A 174 -15.13 -31.36 -0.78
CA CYS A 174 -16.52 -31.04 -0.46
C CYS A 174 -17.51 -31.91 -1.25
N MET A 175 -18.35 -32.65 -0.52
CA MET A 175 -19.37 -33.53 -1.10
C MET A 175 -20.67 -32.82 -1.47
N ASP A 176 -20.92 -31.63 -0.91
CA ASP A 176 -22.16 -30.87 -1.13
C ASP A 176 -21.93 -29.35 -1.24
N VAL A 177 -22.88 -28.68 -1.90
CA VAL A 177 -22.82 -27.24 -2.20
C VAL A 177 -22.91 -26.38 -0.93
N ASN A 178 -23.61 -26.85 0.12
CA ASN A 178 -23.72 -26.09 1.37
C ASN A 178 -22.39 -26.11 2.14
N GLY A 179 -21.71 -27.26 2.16
CA GLY A 179 -20.36 -27.43 2.68
C GLY A 179 -19.36 -26.56 1.95
N ALA A 180 -19.39 -26.57 0.62
CA ALA A 180 -18.54 -25.69 -0.20
C ALA A 180 -18.79 -24.20 0.09
N ARG A 181 -20.05 -23.78 0.23
CA ARG A 181 -20.42 -22.40 0.59
C ARG A 181 -19.92 -22.00 1.97
N GLN A 182 -20.06 -22.88 2.96
CA GLN A 182 -19.62 -22.62 4.33
C GLN A 182 -18.08 -22.52 4.39
N LEU A 183 -17.39 -23.50 3.80
CA LEU A 183 -15.93 -23.52 3.72
C LEU A 183 -15.39 -22.24 3.05
N HIS A 184 -15.99 -21.84 1.92
CA HIS A 184 -15.61 -20.63 1.20
C HIS A 184 -15.71 -19.38 2.07
N MET A 185 -16.84 -19.19 2.75
CA MET A 185 -17.04 -18.04 3.63
C MET A 185 -16.10 -18.06 4.84
N ASP A 186 -15.87 -19.21 5.44
CA ASP A 186 -14.95 -19.36 6.58
C ASP A 186 -13.51 -19.03 6.17
N LYS A 187 -13.06 -19.49 5.01
CA LYS A 187 -11.73 -19.17 4.47
C LYS A 187 -11.60 -17.69 4.13
N ILE A 188 -12.61 -17.04 3.55
CA ILE A 188 -12.57 -15.58 3.31
C ILE A 188 -12.48 -14.80 4.64
N ASN A 189 -13.21 -15.21 5.67
CA ASN A 189 -13.13 -14.57 6.98
C ASN A 189 -11.76 -14.75 7.63
N ALA A 190 -11.12 -15.92 7.43
CA ALA A 190 -9.73 -16.15 7.83
C ALA A 190 -8.78 -15.24 7.03
N MET A 191 -8.93 -15.15 5.71
CA MET A 191 -8.14 -14.24 4.85
C MET A 191 -8.25 -12.79 5.31
N LEU A 192 -9.45 -12.31 5.67
CA LEU A 192 -9.64 -10.96 6.23
C LEU A 192 -8.89 -10.75 7.55
N THR A 193 -8.85 -11.77 8.41
CA THR A 193 -8.12 -11.71 9.67
C THR A 193 -6.61 -11.63 9.43
N CYS A 194 -6.08 -12.48 8.55
CA CYS A 194 -4.68 -12.46 8.13
C CYS A 194 -4.31 -11.13 7.44
N CYS A 195 -5.22 -10.54 6.66
CA CYS A 195 -5.01 -9.26 5.98
C CYS A 195 -5.16 -8.05 6.90
N ILE A 196 -5.29 -8.22 8.24
CA ILE A 196 -5.41 -7.10 9.18
C ILE A 196 -6.71 -6.29 8.94
N LEU A 197 -7.77 -6.97 8.46
CA LEU A 197 -9.07 -6.37 8.15
C LEU A 197 -10.18 -6.86 9.08
N SER A 198 -9.86 -7.65 10.09
CA SER A 198 -10.83 -8.08 11.11
C SER A 198 -11.05 -6.99 12.17
N LYS A 199 -12.18 -7.05 12.88
CA LYS A 199 -12.47 -6.15 14.01
C LYS A 199 -11.39 -6.22 15.11
N GLN A 200 -10.81 -7.41 15.31
CA GLN A 200 -9.77 -7.66 16.31
C GLN A 200 -8.43 -7.01 15.93
N SER A 201 -8.17 -6.85 14.63
CA SER A 201 -6.94 -6.25 14.10
C SER A 201 -7.08 -4.75 13.81
N GLN A 202 -8.18 -4.11 14.21
CA GLN A 202 -8.46 -2.70 13.91
C GLN A 202 -7.35 -1.76 14.38
N GLN A 203 -6.74 -2.01 15.55
CA GLN A 203 -5.62 -1.21 16.03
C GLN A 203 -4.37 -1.37 15.17
N VAL A 204 -4.10 -2.58 14.68
CA VAL A 204 -3.01 -2.85 13.74
C VAL A 204 -3.28 -2.14 12.41
N LYS A 205 -4.52 -2.20 11.90
CA LYS A 205 -4.92 -1.49 10.67
C LYS A 205 -4.67 0.02 10.77
N VAL A 206 -5.03 0.64 11.90
CA VAL A 206 -4.76 2.07 12.14
C VAL A 206 -3.26 2.37 12.11
N ALA A 207 -2.43 1.52 12.73
CA ALA A 207 -0.98 1.70 12.70
C ALA A 207 -0.40 1.52 11.28
N VAL A 208 -0.90 0.55 10.52
CA VAL A 208 -0.53 0.36 9.10
C VAL A 208 -0.93 1.58 8.27
N ASP A 209 -2.15 2.11 8.43
CA ASP A 209 -2.59 3.29 7.68
C ASP A 209 -1.74 4.52 8.00
N GLN A 210 -1.37 4.73 9.27
CA GLN A 210 -0.44 5.78 9.66
C GLN A 210 0.94 5.59 9.03
N LEU A 211 1.45 4.37 9.02
CA LEU A 211 2.73 4.03 8.39
C LEU A 211 2.69 4.38 6.88
N LEU A 212 1.66 3.92 6.17
CA LEU A 212 1.50 4.18 4.74
C LEU A 212 1.32 5.68 4.44
N ASP A 213 0.52 6.39 5.24
CA ASP A 213 0.34 7.85 5.10
C ASP A 213 1.66 8.62 5.30
N THR A 214 2.54 8.19 6.22
CA THR A 214 3.87 8.82 6.37
C THR A 214 4.78 8.59 5.16
N CYS A 215 4.68 7.43 4.51
CA CYS A 215 5.37 7.16 3.24
C CYS A 215 4.88 8.09 2.12
N LEU A 216 3.58 8.32 2.03
CA LEU A 216 2.99 9.24 1.06
C LEU A 216 3.32 10.71 1.38
N GLU A 217 3.47 11.07 2.65
CA GLU A 217 3.98 12.38 3.07
C GLU A 217 5.41 12.60 2.58
N LEU A 218 6.28 11.58 2.65
CA LEU A 218 7.63 11.63 2.11
C LEU A 218 7.61 11.95 0.60
N ARG A 219 6.78 11.25 -0.19
CA ARG A 219 6.64 11.50 -1.64
C ARG A 219 6.27 12.96 -1.92
N LYS A 220 5.23 13.47 -1.25
CA LYS A 220 4.76 14.86 -1.42
C LYS A 220 5.83 15.89 -1.07
N LYS A 221 6.51 15.71 0.07
CA LYS A 221 7.55 16.66 0.52
C LYS A 221 8.79 16.60 -0.35
N SER A 222 9.16 15.42 -0.83
CA SER A 222 10.29 15.24 -1.75
C SER A 222 10.03 15.90 -3.10
N GLU A 223 8.80 15.77 -3.64
CA GLU A 223 8.40 16.47 -4.86
C GLU A 223 8.50 17.98 -4.75
N ALA A 224 7.97 18.53 -3.66
CA ALA A 224 8.02 19.96 -3.38
C ALA A 224 9.47 20.44 -3.22
N PHE A 225 10.33 19.65 -2.57
CA PHE A 225 11.75 19.94 -2.44
C PHE A 225 12.45 19.95 -3.80
N VAL A 226 12.28 18.92 -4.63
CA VAL A 226 12.89 18.83 -5.97
C VAL A 226 12.41 19.98 -6.85
N THR A 227 11.10 20.26 -6.86
CA THR A 227 10.53 21.37 -7.65
C THR A 227 11.11 22.72 -7.22
N LYS A 228 11.18 22.98 -5.90
CA LYS A 228 11.77 24.21 -5.36
C LYS A 228 13.24 24.31 -5.73
N ALA A 229 14.01 23.23 -5.54
CA ALA A 229 15.45 23.22 -5.81
C ALA A 229 15.79 23.41 -7.28
N LEU A 230 15.00 22.84 -8.21
CA LEU A 230 15.18 23.04 -9.65
C LEU A 230 14.77 24.43 -10.13
N SER A 231 13.85 25.10 -9.44
CA SER A 231 13.41 26.46 -9.77
C SER A 231 14.41 27.56 -9.35
N MET A 232 15.38 27.24 -8.49
CA MET A 232 16.41 28.19 -8.08
C MET A 232 17.47 28.37 -9.17
N ARG A 233 17.98 29.59 -9.33
CA ARG A 233 19.08 29.83 -10.27
C ARG A 233 20.34 29.08 -9.81
N PRO A 234 21.21 28.56 -10.71
CA PRO A 234 22.42 27.82 -10.32
C PRO A 234 23.40 28.59 -9.42
N GLN A 235 23.29 29.92 -9.40
CA GLN A 235 24.09 30.84 -8.59
C GLN A 235 23.50 31.07 -7.18
N GLU A 236 22.19 30.84 -7.01
CA GLU A 236 21.47 30.93 -5.74
C GLU A 236 21.54 29.58 -5.04
N ARG A 237 22.49 29.41 -4.12
CA ARG A 237 22.45 28.25 -3.21
C ARG A 237 21.26 28.43 -2.27
N MET A 238 20.57 27.33 -1.95
CA MET A 238 19.61 27.32 -0.84
C MET A 238 20.28 27.93 0.41
N ALA A 239 19.65 28.93 0.99
CA ALA A 239 20.12 29.52 2.24
C ALA A 239 20.27 28.42 3.31
N HIS A 240 21.27 28.55 4.18
CA HIS A 240 21.51 27.57 5.24
C HIS A 240 20.27 27.36 6.13
N GLU A 241 19.50 28.42 6.39
CA GLU A 241 18.24 28.37 7.14
C GLU A 241 17.17 27.53 6.44
N ASP A 242 17.02 27.71 5.12
CA ASP A 242 16.10 26.93 4.28
C ASP A 242 16.48 25.45 4.25
N MET A 243 17.77 25.15 4.22
CA MET A 243 18.29 23.79 4.29
C MET A 243 18.00 23.15 5.66
N LEU A 244 18.24 23.89 6.75
CA LEU A 244 17.97 23.41 8.10
C LEU A 244 16.47 23.17 8.33
N TYR A 245 15.62 24.08 7.83
CA TYR A 245 14.17 23.89 7.85
C TYR A 245 13.75 22.64 7.08
N THR A 246 14.32 22.43 5.89
CA THR A 246 14.05 21.25 5.06
C THR A 246 14.48 19.97 5.77
N LYS A 247 15.69 19.93 6.36
CA LYS A 247 16.17 18.79 7.16
C LYS A 247 15.18 18.50 8.31
N LYS A 248 14.74 19.54 9.05
CA LYS A 248 13.77 19.40 10.15
C LYS A 248 12.43 18.82 9.70
N GLN A 249 11.93 19.18 8.51
CA GLN A 249 10.70 18.61 7.94
C GLN A 249 10.86 17.10 7.68
N PHE A 250 11.95 16.68 7.05
CA PHE A 250 12.19 15.26 6.78
C PHE A 250 12.50 14.46 8.04
N SER A 251 13.19 15.04 9.03
CA SER A 251 13.37 14.42 10.35
C SER A 251 12.04 14.23 11.09
N LYS A 252 11.07 15.14 10.90
CA LYS A 252 9.71 14.95 11.43
C LYS A 252 9.01 13.76 10.78
N ILE A 253 9.12 13.61 9.46
CA ILE A 253 8.57 12.45 8.74
C ILE A 253 9.20 11.15 9.24
N GLN A 254 10.53 11.12 9.39
CA GLN A 254 11.23 9.97 9.96
C GLN A 254 10.69 9.60 11.34
N LYS A 255 10.56 10.57 12.27
CA LYS A 255 10.01 10.33 13.60
C LYS A 255 8.58 9.79 13.55
N ASN A 256 7.74 10.33 12.67
CA ASN A 256 6.37 9.84 12.52
C ASN A 256 6.35 8.39 12.02
N PHE A 257 7.20 8.07 11.04
CA PHE A 257 7.36 6.71 10.53
C PHE A 257 7.87 5.75 11.61
N ASP A 258 8.89 6.16 12.38
CA ASP A 258 9.45 5.37 13.48
C ASP A 258 8.40 5.07 14.55
N ASN A 259 7.61 6.08 14.93
CA ASN A 259 6.52 5.91 15.90
C ASN A 259 5.44 4.97 15.38
N ALA A 260 5.03 5.10 14.11
CA ALA A 260 4.04 4.22 13.50
C ALA A 260 4.55 2.77 13.39
N HIS A 261 5.80 2.59 12.98
CA HIS A 261 6.44 1.27 12.88
C HIS A 261 6.60 0.62 14.26
N PHE A 262 7.02 1.38 15.27
CA PHE A 262 7.12 0.90 16.64
C PHE A 262 5.76 0.52 17.23
N LEU A 263 4.74 1.34 17.00
CA LEU A 263 3.37 1.04 17.40
C LEU A 263 2.89 -0.25 16.75
N LEU A 264 3.12 -0.41 15.45
CA LEU A 264 2.78 -1.61 14.70
C LEU A 264 3.47 -2.85 15.30
N LEU A 265 4.79 -2.79 15.50
CA LEU A 265 5.55 -3.86 16.14
C LEU A 265 5.05 -4.23 17.53
N THR A 266 4.69 -3.22 18.33
CA THR A 266 4.19 -3.41 19.70
C THR A 266 2.84 -4.10 19.70
N ILE A 267 1.90 -3.66 18.86
CA ILE A 267 0.56 -4.25 18.79
C ILE A 267 0.64 -5.67 18.26
N VAL A 268 1.35 -5.88 17.15
CA VAL A 268 1.56 -7.20 16.54
C VAL A 268 2.24 -8.15 17.53
N GLY A 269 3.25 -7.67 18.27
CA GLY A 269 3.92 -8.46 19.30
C GLY A 269 3.02 -8.87 20.48
N LYS A 270 2.06 -8.03 20.87
CA LYS A 270 1.04 -8.37 21.88
C LYS A 270 0.02 -9.36 21.36
N LEU A 271 -0.47 -9.17 20.14
CA LEU A 271 -1.43 -10.08 19.50
C LEU A 271 -0.84 -11.47 19.34
N ARG A 272 0.43 -11.55 18.91
CA ARG A 272 1.22 -12.78 18.85
C ARG A 272 1.28 -13.55 20.18
N GLN A 273 1.42 -12.87 21.31
CA GLN A 273 1.43 -13.51 22.63
C GLN A 273 0.04 -14.01 23.09
N ALA A 274 -1.02 -13.38 22.60
CA ALA A 274 -2.40 -13.73 22.93
C ALA A 274 -2.96 -14.84 22.02
N GLU A 275 -2.30 -15.14 20.90
CA GLU A 275 -2.77 -16.07 19.89
C GLU A 275 -2.44 -17.52 20.26
N LYS A 276 -3.44 -18.40 20.15
CA LYS A 276 -3.31 -19.83 20.51
C LYS A 276 -2.74 -20.69 19.37
N ASP A 277 -2.83 -20.22 18.13
CA ASP A 277 -2.35 -20.94 16.95
C ASP A 277 -1.24 -20.14 16.23
N PRO A 278 0.02 -20.61 16.27
CA PRO A 278 1.15 -19.94 15.63
C PRO A 278 1.16 -20.07 14.10
N ALA A 279 0.47 -21.05 13.50
CA ALA A 279 0.52 -21.29 12.06
C ALA A 279 -0.22 -20.19 11.27
N HIS A 280 -1.33 -19.68 11.82
CA HIS A 280 -2.22 -18.70 11.17
C HIS A 280 -2.04 -17.28 11.70
N GLY A 281 -1.08 -17.09 12.60
CA GLY A 281 -0.98 -15.88 13.40
C GLY A 281 -0.08 -14.76 12.88
N PHE A 282 0.08 -13.75 13.74
CA PHE A 282 0.88 -12.54 13.50
C PHE A 282 2.40 -12.73 13.60
N GLU A 283 2.90 -13.94 13.89
CA GLU A 283 4.33 -14.23 14.07
C GLU A 283 5.16 -13.89 12.82
N ASP A 284 4.73 -14.36 11.64
CA ASP A 284 5.42 -14.10 10.37
C ASP A 284 5.48 -12.59 10.06
N LEU A 285 4.40 -11.85 10.33
CA LEU A 285 4.38 -10.39 10.20
C LEU A 285 5.38 -9.74 11.15
N TRP A 286 5.42 -10.17 12.41
CA TRP A 286 6.32 -9.62 13.41
C TRP A 286 7.79 -9.82 13.02
N ILE A 287 8.15 -11.02 12.57
CA ILE A 287 9.52 -11.35 12.13
C ILE A 287 9.92 -10.49 10.93
N ARG A 288 9.03 -10.32 9.95
CA ARG A 288 9.29 -9.48 8.76
C ARG A 288 9.44 -7.99 9.13
N LEU A 289 8.63 -7.49 10.06
CA LEU A 289 8.70 -6.10 10.50
C LEU A 289 9.93 -5.82 11.39
N ASN A 290 10.42 -6.83 12.12
CA ASN A 290 11.57 -6.74 13.01
C ASN A 290 12.78 -7.55 12.50
N PHE A 291 13.02 -7.49 11.19
CA PHE A 291 14.14 -8.20 10.59
C PHE A 291 15.47 -7.76 11.22
N ASN A 292 16.33 -8.74 11.54
CA ASN A 292 17.59 -8.55 12.27
C ASN A 292 17.46 -7.89 13.65
N ARG A 293 16.27 -7.90 14.29
CA ARG A 293 16.07 -7.28 15.61
C ARG A 293 16.46 -5.80 15.63
N TYR A 294 16.38 -5.14 14.47
CA TYR A 294 16.79 -3.74 14.31
C TYR A 294 16.08 -2.82 15.31
N TYR A 295 14.86 -3.20 15.72
CA TYR A 295 14.05 -2.43 16.66
C TYR A 295 14.10 -2.95 18.11
N ASP A 296 14.80 -4.06 18.39
CA ASP A 296 14.99 -4.58 19.77
C ASP A 296 16.11 -3.83 20.50
N GLN A 297 17.08 -3.31 19.76
CA GLN A 297 18.11 -2.47 20.32
C GLN A 297 17.51 -1.08 20.51
N ASN A 298 17.36 -0.64 21.77
CA ASN A 298 17.00 0.73 22.15
C ASN A 298 17.95 1.82 21.61
N THR A 299 18.90 1.46 20.75
CA THR A 299 19.72 2.37 19.97
C THR A 299 18.88 2.90 18.81
N PHE A 300 18.08 3.93 19.10
CA PHE A 300 17.91 5.01 18.14
C PHE A 300 19.32 5.55 17.84
N ILE A 301 20.04 4.90 16.92
CA ILE A 301 21.20 5.51 16.32
C ILE A 301 20.63 6.68 15.55
N SER A 302 20.78 7.85 16.16
CA SER A 302 20.77 9.15 15.54
C SER A 302 21.79 9.14 14.41
N LEU A 303 21.46 8.48 13.31
CA LEU A 303 22.17 8.66 12.06
C LEU A 303 21.75 10.04 11.53
N TRP A 304 22.54 11.03 11.97
CA TRP A 304 22.72 12.41 11.46
C TRP A 304 21.81 13.56 11.95
#